data_AF-A0A9P3V248-F1
#
_entry.id   AF-A0A9P3V248-F1
#
_cell.length_a   1.000
_cell.length_b   1.000
_cell.length_c   1.000
_cell.angle_alpha   90.00
_cell.angle_beta   90.00
_cell.angle_gamma   90.00
#
_symmetry.space_group_name_H-M   'P 1'
#
loop_
_entity.id
_entity.type
_entity.pdbx_description
1 polymer ?
#
loop_
_entity_poly.entity_id
_entity_poly.type
_entity_poly.pdbx_seq_one_letter_code
_entity_poly.pdbx_strand_id
1 'polypeptide(L)'
;MSINPTHQSQAEDGAPTERFANFRRPQVPPLRESPTADHRRREPPARTQRTRRTVDLLPGTHRALDIWQREAADRLGVARVTGQEVINALIEQLLVDPKLSAQITRAIQARR
;
A
#
# COMPACT_ATOMS: atom_id res chain seq x y z
N MET A 1 -68.32 7.08 -7.98
CA MET A 1 -68.37 8.48 -7.50
C MET A 1 -67.96 8.45 -6.03
N SER A 2 -66.85 8.99 -5.54
CA SER A 2 -65.96 10.01 -6.06
C SER A 2 -64.58 9.88 -5.39
N ILE A 3 -63.58 10.08 -6.24
CA ILE A 3 -62.23 10.62 -6.03
C ILE A 3 -61.92 11.24 -4.66
N ASN A 4 -60.80 10.82 -4.05
CA ASN A 4 -60.12 11.59 -3.00
C ASN A 4 -58.82 12.16 -3.60
N PRO A 5 -58.57 13.48 -3.50
CA PRO A 5 -57.51 14.15 -4.26
C PRO A 5 -56.14 14.21 -3.54
N THR A 6 -55.12 14.11 -4.38
CA THR A 6 -53.72 14.47 -4.18
C THR A 6 -53.54 15.90 -3.65
N HIS A 7 -52.67 16.07 -2.64
CA HIS A 7 -51.90 17.31 -2.45
C HIS A 7 -50.44 16.97 -2.13
N GLN A 8 -49.63 16.79 -3.18
CA GLN A 8 -48.19 17.04 -3.14
C GLN A 8 -47.97 18.49 -3.58
N SER A 9 -47.58 19.34 -2.65
CA SER A 9 -47.07 20.68 -2.95
C SER A 9 -45.55 20.58 -3.11
N GLN A 10 -45.09 20.40 -4.35
CA GLN A 10 -43.74 20.77 -4.77
C GLN A 10 -43.79 22.22 -5.26
N ALA A 11 -43.57 23.16 -4.35
CA ALA A 11 -42.77 24.32 -4.70
C ALA A 11 -41.32 23.81 -4.75
N GLU A 12 -40.57 24.15 -5.78
CA GLU A 12 -39.28 24.84 -5.67
C GLU A 12 -38.83 25.21 -7.10
N ASP A 13 -38.74 26.52 -7.26
CA ASP A 13 -38.47 27.30 -8.45
C ASP A 13 -37.06 26.98 -8.99
N GLY A 14 -37.00 26.56 -10.26
CA GLY A 14 -35.76 26.22 -10.95
C GLY A 14 -35.00 27.47 -11.39
N ALA A 15 -34.17 28.01 -10.50
CA ALA A 15 -33.10 28.93 -10.87
C ALA A 15 -31.80 28.16 -11.19
N PRO A 16 -31.26 28.24 -12.42
CA PRO A 16 -29.98 27.60 -12.75
C PRO A 16 -28.85 28.47 -12.21
N THR A 17 -28.37 28.17 -11.00
CA THR A 17 -27.16 28.79 -10.47
C THR A 17 -25.94 28.15 -11.12
N GLU A 18 -25.54 28.70 -12.26
CA GLU A 18 -24.20 28.59 -12.83
C GLU A 18 -23.18 29.16 -11.82
N ARG A 19 -22.65 28.32 -10.92
CA ARG A 19 -21.51 28.67 -10.09
C ARG A 19 -20.63 27.46 -9.88
N PHE A 20 -19.78 27.11 -10.84
CA PHE A 20 -18.41 26.62 -10.57
C PHE A 20 -17.54 26.81 -11.82
N ALA A 21 -17.42 28.07 -12.27
CA ALA A 21 -16.37 28.50 -13.17
C ALA A 21 -15.37 29.37 -12.40
N ASN A 22 -14.10 28.99 -12.50
CA ASN A 22 -12.94 29.89 -12.43
C ASN A 22 -12.59 30.50 -11.07
N PHE A 23 -11.88 29.73 -10.23
CA PHE A 23 -10.88 30.31 -9.32
C PHE A 23 -9.47 30.04 -9.84
N ARG A 24 -9.09 30.80 -10.87
CA ARG A 24 -7.69 31.07 -11.19
C ARG A 24 -7.53 32.58 -11.27
N ARG A 25 -6.97 33.18 -10.22
CA ARG A 25 -6.35 34.51 -10.29
C ARG A 25 -4.87 34.41 -9.89
N PRO A 26 -3.98 35.24 -10.47
CA PRO A 26 -2.54 35.08 -10.42
C PRO A 26 -1.87 35.81 -9.24
N GLN A 27 -0.59 35.49 -9.08
CA GLN A 27 0.40 35.77 -8.02
C GLN A 27 0.65 37.26 -7.68
N VAL A 28 1.13 37.52 -6.46
CA VAL A 28 2.42 38.20 -6.14
C VAL A 28 2.81 37.94 -4.66
N PRO A 29 4.04 37.47 -4.33
CA PRO A 29 4.56 37.45 -2.96
C PRO A 29 5.36 38.72 -2.63
N PRO A 30 5.32 39.25 -1.38
CA PRO A 30 6.23 40.31 -0.97
C PRO A 30 7.63 39.74 -0.74
N LEU A 31 8.61 40.35 -1.41
CA LEU A 31 10.03 40.15 -1.20
C LEU A 31 10.42 40.67 0.19
N ARG A 32 10.87 39.79 1.09
CA ARG A 32 11.52 40.18 2.34
C ARG A 32 12.80 39.36 2.52
N GLU A 33 13.91 40.08 2.46
CA GLU A 33 15.27 39.57 2.57
C GLU A 33 15.64 39.32 4.05
N SER A 34 16.12 38.09 4.33
CA SER A 34 17.26 37.66 5.18
C SER A 34 17.31 38.06 6.68
N PRO A 35 17.74 37.19 7.64
CA PRO A 35 19.07 36.54 7.59
C PRO A 35 19.18 35.09 8.14
N THR A 36 20.19 34.37 7.64
CA THR A 36 20.96 33.26 8.26
C THR A 36 20.35 32.55 9.48
N ALA A 37 19.70 31.41 9.24
CA ALA A 37 19.61 30.33 10.21
C ALA A 37 20.25 29.09 9.60
N ASP A 38 21.39 28.72 10.17
CA ASP A 38 22.20 27.54 9.94
C ASP A 38 21.32 26.29 9.74
N HIS A 39 20.97 25.98 8.50
CA HIS A 39 20.48 24.65 8.14
C HIS A 39 21.67 23.72 8.20
N ARG A 40 22.05 23.36 9.43
CA ARG A 40 22.90 22.22 9.74
C ARG A 40 22.38 21.09 8.87
N ARG A 41 23.12 20.80 7.79
CA ARG A 41 22.81 19.81 6.76
C ARG A 41 22.61 18.48 7.48
N ARG A 42 21.38 18.21 7.91
CA ARG A 42 20.98 16.89 8.35
C ARG A 42 20.91 16.11 7.05
N GLU A 43 22.03 15.52 6.66
CA GLU A 43 22.05 14.50 5.61
C GLU A 43 20.89 13.56 5.93
N PRO A 44 19.89 13.42 5.04
CA PRO A 44 18.88 12.42 5.24
C PRO A 44 19.64 11.09 5.38
N PRO A 45 19.33 10.26 6.41
CA PRO A 45 20.04 9.00 6.60
C PRO A 45 19.98 8.27 5.26
N ALA A 46 21.16 7.91 4.73
CA ALA A 46 21.31 7.26 3.45
C ALA A 46 20.28 6.13 3.38
N ARG A 47 19.18 6.37 2.65
CA ARG A 47 18.05 5.46 2.64
C ARG A 47 18.54 4.25 1.87
N THR A 48 18.97 3.22 2.58
CA THR A 48 19.36 1.94 1.98
C THR A 48 18.29 1.56 0.98
N GLN A 49 18.66 1.54 -0.29
CA GLN A 49 17.71 1.34 -1.36
C GLN A 49 17.23 -0.11 -1.29
N ARG A 50 16.00 -0.31 -0.82
CA ARG A 50 15.39 -1.64 -0.76
C ARG A 50 15.08 -2.09 -2.19
N THR A 51 15.69 -3.18 -2.62
CA THR A 51 15.37 -3.84 -3.89
C THR A 51 14.05 -4.60 -3.74
N ARG A 52 13.06 -4.31 -4.59
CA ARG A 52 11.79 -5.04 -4.63
C ARG A 52 11.90 -6.23 -5.58
N ARG A 53 11.50 -7.42 -5.11
CA ARG A 53 11.23 -8.57 -5.97
C ARG A 53 9.76 -8.97 -5.83
N THR A 54 9.09 -9.17 -6.95
CA THR A 54 7.72 -9.67 -7.02
C THR A 54 7.76 -11.10 -7.52
N VAL A 55 6.92 -11.98 -6.97
CA VAL A 55 6.78 -13.37 -7.39
C VAL A 55 5.31 -13.66 -7.65
N ASP A 56 5.03 -14.25 -8.81
CA ASP A 56 3.69 -14.71 -9.15
C ASP A 56 3.44 -16.07 -8.50
N LEU A 57 2.41 -16.15 -7.67
CA LEU A 57 1.99 -17.36 -7.00
C LEU A 57 0.63 -17.78 -7.53
N LEU A 58 0.45 -19.09 -7.74
CA LEU A 58 -0.88 -19.62 -8.02
C LEU A 58 -1.82 -19.31 -6.85
N PRO A 59 -3.14 -19.09 -7.09
CA PRO A 59 -4.10 -18.76 -6.03
C PRO A 59 -4.11 -19.77 -4.88
N GLY A 60 -3.96 -21.07 -5.20
CA GLY A 60 -3.87 -22.14 -4.20
C GLY A 60 -2.63 -22.03 -3.32
N THR A 61 -1.47 -21.71 -3.92
CA THR A 61 -0.22 -21.50 -3.19
C THR A 61 -0.30 -20.27 -2.29
N HIS A 62 -0.89 -19.18 -2.77
CA HIS A 62 -1.10 -17.97 -1.96
C HIS A 62 -1.98 -18.26 -0.74
N ARG A 63 -3.07 -19.03 -0.92
CA ARG A 63 -3.95 -19.43 0.19
C ARG A 63 -3.26 -20.34 1.19
N ALA A 64 -2.46 -21.31 0.71
CA ALA A 64 -1.69 -22.19 1.58
C ALA A 64 -0.68 -21.41 2.44
N LEU A 65 -0.03 -20.40 1.84
CA LEU A 65 0.88 -19.52 2.56
C LEU A 65 0.14 -18.72 3.65
N ASP A 66 -1.00 -18.11 3.33
CA ASP A 66 -1.80 -17.33 4.29
C ASP A 66 -2.22 -18.15 5.52
N ILE A 67 -2.69 -19.38 5.30
CA ILE A 67 -3.04 -20.32 6.38
C ILE A 67 -1.81 -20.61 7.25
N TRP A 68 -0.68 -20.95 6.62
CA TRP A 68 0.55 -21.24 7.36
C TRP A 68 1.04 -20.02 8.17
N GLN A 69 0.90 -18.80 7.64
CA GLN A 69 1.30 -17.58 8.34
C GLN A 69 0.47 -17.33 9.59
N ARG A 70 -0.83 -17.62 9.55
CA ARG A 70 -1.71 -17.55 10.71
C ARG A 70 -1.26 -18.53 11.79
N GLU A 71 -1.07 -19.79 11.43
CA GLU A 71 -0.58 -20.81 12.36
C GLU A 71 0.82 -20.50 12.91
N ALA A 72 1.69 -19.93 12.08
CA ALA A 72 3.02 -19.49 12.50
C ALA A 72 2.92 -18.33 13.51
N ALA A 73 2.01 -17.38 13.29
CA ALA A 73 1.76 -16.28 14.22
C ALA A 73 1.25 -16.81 15.57
N ASP A 74 0.32 -17.77 15.55
CA ASP A 74 -0.20 -18.44 16.74
C ASP A 74 0.92 -19.16 17.52
N ARG A 75 1.80 -19.90 16.83
CA ARG A 75 2.94 -20.59 17.46
C ARG A 75 3.98 -19.63 18.04
N LEU A 76 4.22 -18.50 17.38
CA LEU A 76 5.19 -17.49 17.82
C LEU A 76 4.61 -16.54 18.87
N GLY A 77 3.29 -16.57 19.11
CA GLY A 77 2.61 -15.63 20.01
C GLY A 77 2.59 -14.19 19.49
N VAL A 78 2.72 -13.98 18.18
CA VAL A 78 2.72 -12.65 17.55
C VAL A 78 1.39 -12.38 16.86
N ALA A 79 1.04 -11.11 16.71
CA ALA A 79 -0.24 -10.72 16.10
C ALA A 79 -0.38 -11.13 14.62
N ARG A 80 0.73 -11.15 13.86
CA ARG A 80 0.77 -11.57 12.47
C ARG A 80 2.20 -11.88 12.02
N VAL A 81 2.32 -12.79 11.08
CA VAL A 81 3.56 -13.02 10.31
C VAL A 81 3.30 -12.54 8.89
N THR A 82 4.04 -11.55 8.41
CA THR A 82 3.85 -10.99 7.07
C THR A 82 4.56 -11.80 5.99
N GLY A 83 4.05 -11.76 4.76
CA GLY A 83 4.66 -12.54 3.65
C GLY A 83 6.10 -12.10 3.38
N GLN A 84 6.38 -10.82 3.62
CA GLN A 84 7.72 -10.27 3.52
C GLN A 84 8.67 -10.87 4.54
N GLU A 85 8.26 -11.05 5.81
CA GLU A 85 9.09 -11.70 6.82
C GLU A 85 9.40 -13.14 6.45
N VAL A 86 8.40 -13.88 5.94
CA VAL A 86 8.58 -15.25 5.47
C VAL A 86 9.59 -15.30 4.32
N ILE A 87 9.40 -14.48 3.30
CA ILE A 87 10.30 -14.46 2.14
C ILE A 87 11.72 -14.05 2.57
N ASN A 88 11.85 -13.05 3.44
CA ASN A 88 13.15 -12.60 3.91
C ASN A 88 13.87 -13.70 4.69
N ALA A 89 13.19 -14.35 5.64
CA ALA A 89 13.75 -15.45 6.41
C ALA A 89 14.14 -16.65 5.53
N LEU A 90 13.31 -16.99 4.52
CA LEU A 90 13.63 -18.06 3.57
C LEU A 90 14.86 -17.74 2.72
N ILE A 91 15.03 -16.48 2.29
CA ILE A 91 16.22 -16.05 1.55
C ILE A 91 17.45 -16.10 2.44
N GLU A 92 17.37 -15.56 3.65
CA GLU A 92 18.48 -15.59 4.62
C GLU A 92 18.90 -17.04 4.90
N GLN A 93 17.93 -17.93 5.14
CA GLN A 93 18.22 -19.35 5.38
C GLN A 93 18.81 -20.03 4.13
N LEU A 94 18.30 -19.75 2.94
CA LEU A 94 18.84 -20.29 1.69
C LEU A 94 20.32 -19.94 1.49
N LEU A 95 20.74 -18.75 1.94
CA LEU A 95 22.11 -18.27 1.76
C LEU A 95 23.10 -18.83 2.79
N VAL A 96 22.63 -19.33 3.94
CA VAL A 96 23.48 -19.86 5.02
C VAL A 96 23.41 -21.38 5.19
N ASP A 97 22.30 -22.02 4.79
CA ASP A 97 22.07 -23.46 4.94
C ASP A 97 22.32 -24.20 3.60
N PRO A 98 23.47 -24.90 3.45
CA PRO A 98 23.79 -25.62 2.22
C PRO A 98 22.82 -26.78 1.94
N LYS A 99 22.18 -27.35 2.97
CA LYS A 99 21.20 -28.42 2.82
C LYS A 99 19.91 -27.88 2.22
N LEU A 100 19.46 -26.71 2.66
CA LEU A 100 18.29 -26.05 2.08
C LEU A 100 18.57 -25.64 0.64
N SER A 101 19.76 -25.09 0.36
CA SER A 101 20.17 -24.75 -1.01
C SER A 101 20.12 -25.96 -1.93
N ALA A 102 20.73 -27.09 -1.53
CA ALA A 102 20.73 -28.31 -2.34
C ALA A 102 19.30 -28.84 -2.60
N GLN A 103 18.41 -28.78 -1.59
CA GLN A 103 17.01 -29.17 -1.74
C GLN A 103 16.28 -28.30 -2.76
N ILE A 104 16.46 -26.98 -2.70
CA ILE A 104 15.83 -26.04 -3.63
C ILE A 104 16.40 -26.23 -5.04
N THR A 105 17.72 -26.39 -5.20
CA THR A 105 18.33 -26.70 -6.51
C THR A 105 17.75 -27.96 -7.12
N ARG A 106 17.61 -29.04 -6.35
CA ARG A 106 16.99 -30.30 -6.81
C ARG A 106 15.53 -30.10 -7.21
N ALA A 107 14.77 -29.35 -6.42
CA ALA A 107 13.36 -29.06 -6.72
C ALA A 107 13.19 -28.23 -8.00
N ILE A 108 14.10 -27.29 -8.27
CA ILE A 108 14.14 -26.52 -9.52
C ILE A 108 14.48 -27.43 -10.70
N GLN A 109 15.50 -28.28 -10.57
CA GLN A 109 15.90 -29.23 -11.62
C GLN A 109 14.76 -30.18 -11.99
N ALA A 110 13.98 -30.67 -11.02
CA ALA A 110 12.87 -31.58 -11.27
C ALA A 110 11.69 -30.94 -12.05
N ARG A 111 11.66 -29.61 -12.16
CA ARG A 111 10.59 -28.85 -12.84
C ARG A 111 11.01 -28.34 -14.22
N ARG A 112 12.28 -28.50 -14.60
CA ARG A 112 12.86 -28.02 -15.84
C ARG A 112 13.06 -29.16 -16.81
#